data_AF-A0A258GSN1-F1
#
_entry.id   AF-A0A258GSN1-F1
#
_cell.length_a   1.000
_cell.length_b   1.000
_cell.length_c   1.000
_cell.angle_alpha   90.00
_cell.angle_beta   90.00
_cell.angle_gamma   90.00
#
_symmetry.space_group_name_H-M   'P 1'
#
loop_
_entity.id
_entity.type
_entity.pdbx_description
1 polymer ?
#
loop_
_entity_poly.entity_id
_entity_poly.type
_entity_poly.pdbx_seq_one_letter_code
_entity_poly.pdbx_strand_id
1 'polypeptide(L)'
;MLPISDTTKGKRTIPGTPVFDGEQARSGYALNAMCYAFNSAEMREAFVKDEEAVMERFNLTEQQRDAVRKRDILAMLEAGGNVYYLAKLAGILGLNVQQLGALQTGMELEDFKAALLAHGLTETRNFLTEKAA
;
A
#
# COMPACT_ATOMS: atom_id res chain seq x y z
N MET A 1 4.97 -18.01 -26.92
CA MET A 1 3.62 -17.65 -26.46
C MET A 1 3.54 -18.05 -24.99
N LEU A 2 3.53 -17.09 -24.05
CA LEU A 2 3.29 -17.44 -22.64
C LEU A 2 1.86 -17.96 -22.50
N PRO A 3 1.60 -18.98 -21.67
CA PRO A 3 0.25 -19.48 -21.46
C PRO A 3 -0.61 -18.36 -20.88
N ILE A 4 -1.66 -17.98 -21.62
CA ILE A 4 -2.71 -17.11 -21.15
C ILE A 4 -3.37 -17.78 -19.94
N SER A 5 -3.29 -17.13 -18.77
CA SER A 5 -3.92 -17.61 -17.55
C SER A 5 -5.42 -17.75 -17.79
N ASP A 6 -5.95 -18.93 -17.46
CA ASP A 6 -7.36 -19.24 -17.56
C ASP A 6 -8.18 -18.29 -16.67
N THR A 7 -8.89 -17.35 -17.29
CA THR A 7 -9.70 -16.32 -16.63
C THR A 7 -11.03 -16.84 -16.09
N THR A 8 -11.30 -18.15 -16.18
CA THR A 8 -12.56 -18.76 -15.72
C THR A 8 -12.58 -19.11 -14.23
N LYS A 9 -11.45 -19.05 -13.51
CA LYS A 9 -11.45 -19.12 -12.04
C LYS A 9 -11.91 -17.78 -11.46
N GLY A 10 -13.02 -17.79 -10.71
CA GLY A 10 -13.55 -16.61 -10.02
C GLY A 10 -12.48 -15.89 -9.17
N LYS A 11 -12.71 -14.59 -8.90
CA LYS A 11 -11.76 -13.76 -8.14
C LYS A 11 -11.29 -14.47 -6.88
N ARG A 12 -9.97 -14.50 -6.66
CA ARG A 12 -9.38 -15.05 -5.44
C ARG A 12 -9.81 -14.18 -4.26
N THR A 13 -10.56 -14.76 -3.35
CA THR A 13 -10.97 -14.11 -2.10
C THR A 13 -10.16 -14.67 -0.94
N ILE A 14 -9.60 -13.77 -0.14
CA ILE A 14 -8.93 -14.08 1.13
C ILE A 14 -9.53 -13.10 2.15
N PRO A 15 -10.12 -13.57 3.26
CA PRO A 15 -10.70 -12.69 4.27
C PRO A 15 -9.69 -11.62 4.73
N GLY A 16 -10.11 -10.36 4.73
CA GLY A 16 -9.27 -9.22 5.13
C GLY A 16 -8.10 -8.90 4.20
N THR A 17 -7.98 -9.54 3.02
CA THR A 17 -6.89 -9.29 2.08
C THR A 17 -7.45 -8.97 0.69
N PRO A 18 -7.62 -7.68 0.34
CA PRO A 18 -7.94 -7.30 -1.03
C PRO A 18 -6.78 -7.69 -1.95
N VAL A 19 -7.07 -8.55 -2.94
CA VAL A 19 -6.07 -9.00 -3.90
C VAL A 19 -5.90 -7.94 -4.99
N PHE A 20 -4.66 -7.49 -5.20
CA PHE A 20 -4.31 -6.56 -6.27
C PHE A 20 -4.21 -7.30 -7.61
N ASP A 21 -5.36 -7.56 -8.23
CA ASP A 21 -5.49 -8.22 -9.53
C ASP A 21 -5.49 -7.20 -10.70
N GLY A 22 -5.73 -7.71 -11.92
CA GLY A 22 -5.78 -6.86 -13.12
C GLY A 22 -6.93 -5.86 -13.15
N GLU A 23 -8.03 -6.09 -12.41
CA GLU A 23 -9.13 -5.14 -12.32
C GLU A 23 -8.76 -3.99 -11.38
N GLN A 24 -8.23 -4.31 -10.19
CA GLN A 24 -7.71 -3.31 -9.25
C GLN A 24 -6.57 -2.49 -9.85
N ALA A 25 -5.68 -3.14 -10.62
CA ALA A 25 -4.58 -2.43 -11.27
C ALA A 25 -5.07 -1.41 -12.33
N ARG A 26 -6.16 -1.71 -13.04
CA ARG A 26 -6.76 -0.78 -14.00
C ARG A 26 -7.52 0.34 -13.30
N SER A 27 -8.35 0.03 -12.30
CA SER A 27 -9.13 1.04 -11.58
C SER A 27 -8.25 2.04 -10.84
N GLY A 28 -7.16 1.57 -10.24
CA GLY A 28 -6.22 2.39 -9.49
C GLY A 28 -5.04 2.96 -10.27
N TYR A 29 -5.00 2.82 -11.61
CA TYR A 29 -3.81 3.17 -12.39
C TYR A 29 -3.34 4.61 -12.14
N ALA A 30 -4.26 5.59 -12.20
CA ALA A 30 -3.96 7.01 -11.99
C ALA A 30 -3.30 7.27 -10.62
N LEU A 31 -3.92 6.77 -9.55
CA LEU A 31 -3.42 6.87 -8.18
C LEU A 31 -2.03 6.21 -8.02
N ASN A 32 -1.86 4.99 -8.54
CA ASN A 32 -0.60 4.27 -8.45
C ASN A 32 0.51 4.94 -9.27
N ALA A 33 0.20 5.46 -10.46
CA ALA A 33 1.14 6.20 -11.30
C ALA A 33 1.59 7.51 -10.65
N MET A 34 0.66 8.25 -10.03
CA MET A 34 0.99 9.44 -9.24
C MET A 34 1.96 9.08 -8.11
N CYS A 35 1.63 8.05 -7.33
CA CYS A 35 2.48 7.60 -6.24
C CYS A 35 3.87 7.15 -6.72
N TYR A 36 3.96 6.51 -7.89
CA TYR A 36 5.23 6.14 -8.51
C TYR A 36 6.08 7.37 -8.88
N ALA A 37 5.46 8.45 -9.34
CA ALA A 37 6.16 9.67 -9.71
C ALA A 37 6.92 10.30 -8.54
N PHE A 38 6.49 10.07 -7.30
CA PHE A 38 7.16 10.52 -6.08
C PHE A 38 8.53 9.87 -5.81
N ASN A 39 9.01 8.97 -6.67
CA ASN A 39 10.43 8.62 -6.68
C ASN A 39 11.32 9.85 -6.98
N SER A 40 10.84 10.79 -7.82
CA SER A 40 11.50 12.07 -8.10
C SER A 40 11.30 13.06 -6.95
N ALA A 41 12.35 13.80 -6.59
CA ALA A 41 12.28 14.83 -5.54
C ALA A 41 11.38 15.99 -5.97
N GLU A 42 11.48 16.39 -7.23
CA GLU A 42 10.71 17.45 -7.86
C GLU A 42 9.21 17.15 -7.77
N MET A 43 8.81 15.88 -7.97
CA MET A 43 7.41 15.47 -7.85
C MET A 43 6.91 15.50 -6.41
N ARG A 44 7.77 15.19 -5.42
CA ARG A 44 7.41 15.33 -4.00
C ARG A 44 7.24 16.80 -3.62
N GLU A 45 8.17 17.66 -4.04
CA GLU A 45 8.09 19.11 -3.80
C GLU A 45 6.86 19.73 -4.46
N ALA A 46 6.54 19.33 -5.70
CA ALA A 46 5.35 19.77 -6.40
C ALA A 46 4.06 19.38 -5.63
N PHE A 47 4.00 18.15 -5.12
CA PHE A 47 2.86 17.68 -4.33
C PHE A 47 2.71 18.45 -3.02
N VAL A 48 3.79 18.67 -2.27
CA VAL A 48 3.77 19.45 -1.03
C VAL A 48 3.34 20.90 -1.27
N LYS A 49 3.69 21.46 -2.43
CA LYS A 49 3.31 22.83 -2.80
C LYS A 49 1.83 22.93 -3.17
N ASP A 50 1.31 21.98 -3.95
CA ASP A 50 -0.06 21.98 -4.46
C ASP A 50 -0.52 20.54 -4.75
N GLU A 51 -1.14 19.92 -3.75
CA GLU A 51 -1.62 18.53 -3.85
C GLU A 51 -2.69 18.40 -4.96
N GLU A 52 -3.59 19.38 -5.10
CA GLU A 52 -4.68 19.35 -6.08
C GLU A 52 -4.16 19.37 -7.51
N ALA A 53 -3.19 20.25 -7.81
CA ALA A 53 -2.62 20.35 -9.14
C ALA A 53 -1.93 19.04 -9.57
N VAL A 54 -1.27 18.35 -8.62
CA VAL A 54 -0.66 17.04 -8.89
C VAL A 54 -1.73 15.97 -9.09
N MET A 55 -2.77 15.92 -8.25
CA MET A 55 -3.85 14.95 -8.41
C MET A 55 -4.60 15.13 -9.75
N GLU A 56 -4.84 16.37 -10.15
CA GLU A 56 -5.44 16.71 -11.45
C GLU A 56 -4.54 16.28 -12.62
N ARG A 57 -3.22 16.54 -12.54
CA ARG A 57 -2.25 16.12 -13.57
C ARG A 57 -2.28 14.62 -13.86
N PHE A 58 -2.53 13.80 -12.84
CA PHE A 58 -2.60 12.34 -12.99
C PHE A 58 -4.02 11.83 -13.28
N ASN A 59 -5.01 12.72 -13.41
CA ASN A 59 -6.42 12.40 -13.63
C ASN A 59 -6.98 11.45 -12.56
N LEU A 60 -6.67 11.71 -11.28
CA LEU A 60 -7.30 10.96 -10.19
C LEU A 60 -8.81 11.17 -10.21
N THR A 61 -9.55 10.10 -9.94
CA THR A 61 -11.00 10.19 -9.75
C THR A 61 -11.31 10.97 -8.46
N GLU A 62 -12.52 11.52 -8.33
CA GLU A 62 -12.88 12.26 -7.11
C GLU A 62 -12.78 11.39 -5.84
N GLN A 63 -13.10 10.10 -5.94
CA GLN A 63 -12.90 9.14 -4.86
C GLN A 63 -11.42 9.03 -4.45
N GLN A 64 -10.51 8.95 -5.43
CA GLN A 64 -9.06 8.89 -5.17
C GLN A 64 -8.56 10.20 -4.57
N ARG A 65 -9.04 11.35 -5.09
CA ARG A 65 -8.68 12.68 -4.57
C ARG A 65 -9.11 12.86 -3.13
N ASP A 66 -10.36 12.52 -2.82
CA ASP A 66 -10.89 12.61 -1.47
C ASP A 66 -10.11 11.74 -0.48
N ALA A 67 -9.76 10.51 -0.88
CA ALA A 67 -8.90 9.63 -0.08
C ALA A 67 -7.51 10.26 0.18
N VAL A 68 -6.91 10.91 -0.83
CA VAL A 68 -5.62 11.60 -0.69
C VAL A 68 -5.71 12.81 0.25
N ARG A 69 -6.71 13.68 0.07
CA ARG A 69 -6.93 14.85 0.95
C ARG A 69 -7.10 14.44 2.41
N LYS A 70 -7.89 13.39 2.65
CA LYS A 70 -8.16 12.85 3.99
C LYS A 70 -7.01 12.04 4.55
N ARG A 71 -5.99 11.74 3.72
CA ARG A 71 -4.86 10.86 4.05
C ARG A 71 -5.36 9.47 4.49
N ASP A 72 -6.48 9.06 3.93
CA ASP A 72 -7.16 7.80 4.25
C ASP A 72 -6.59 6.69 3.38
N ILE A 73 -5.64 5.95 3.95
CA ILE A 73 -4.97 4.87 3.24
C ILE A 73 -5.92 3.72 2.90
N LEU A 74 -6.89 3.43 3.78
CA LEU A 74 -7.87 2.37 3.51
C LEU A 74 -8.72 2.74 2.30
N ALA A 75 -9.20 3.97 2.25
CA ALA A 75 -9.93 4.49 1.09
C ALA A 75 -9.06 4.50 -0.18
N MET A 76 -7.76 4.79 -0.09
CA MET A 76 -6.85 4.69 -1.23
C MET A 76 -6.70 3.25 -1.74
N LEU A 77 -6.59 2.27 -0.84
CA LEU A 77 -6.52 0.84 -1.20
C LEU A 77 -7.82 0.35 -1.85
N GLU A 78 -8.96 0.77 -1.30
CA GLU A 78 -10.29 0.50 -1.87
C GLU A 78 -10.44 1.13 -3.27
N ALA A 79 -9.89 2.33 -3.48
CA ALA A 79 -9.89 3.03 -4.77
C ALA A 79 -8.86 2.48 -5.80
N GLY A 80 -8.34 1.26 -5.57
CA GLY A 80 -7.41 0.57 -6.46
C GLY A 80 -5.93 0.85 -6.17
N GLY A 81 -5.62 1.54 -5.08
CA GLY A 81 -4.25 1.75 -4.63
C GLY A 81 -3.58 0.44 -4.24
N ASN A 82 -2.29 0.32 -4.56
CA ASN A 82 -1.46 -0.76 -4.06
C ASN A 82 -0.49 -0.24 -3.00
N VAL A 83 -0.39 -0.95 -1.88
CA VAL A 83 0.38 -0.53 -0.70
C VAL A 83 1.83 -0.15 -1.02
N TYR A 84 2.49 -0.79 -1.99
CA TYR A 84 3.88 -0.50 -2.36
C TYR A 84 4.05 0.80 -3.16
N TYR A 85 3.00 1.21 -3.87
CA TYR A 85 2.96 2.54 -4.48
C TYR A 85 2.62 3.58 -3.42
N LEU A 86 1.57 3.34 -2.62
CA LEU A 86 1.14 4.24 -1.56
C LEU A 86 2.24 4.52 -0.52
N ALA A 87 3.16 3.57 -0.27
CA ALA A 87 4.31 3.79 0.61
C ALA A 87 5.14 5.03 0.23
N LYS A 88 5.18 5.41 -1.06
CA LYS A 88 5.89 6.62 -1.53
C LYS A 88 5.17 7.90 -1.11
N LEU A 89 3.84 7.90 -1.13
CA LEU A 89 3.01 8.97 -0.60
C LEU A 89 3.09 9.01 0.94
N ALA A 90 2.99 7.86 1.59
CA ALA A 90 3.11 7.73 3.05
C ALA A 90 4.43 8.32 3.57
N GLY A 91 5.54 8.11 2.84
CA GLY A 91 6.82 8.73 3.16
C GLY A 91 6.81 10.26 3.11
N ILE A 92 6.07 10.88 2.17
CA ILE A 92 5.87 12.34 2.12
C ILE A 92 5.09 12.82 3.34
N LEU A 93 4.11 12.03 3.80
CA LEU A 93 3.29 12.32 4.97
C LEU A 93 4.01 12.04 6.30
N GLY A 94 5.27 11.60 6.28
CA GLY A 94 6.04 11.25 7.47
C GLY A 94 5.57 9.96 8.15
N LEU A 95 4.80 9.12 7.46
CA LEU A 95 4.31 7.84 7.97
C LEU A 95 5.33 6.73 7.70
N ASN A 96 5.59 5.91 8.72
CA ASN A 96 6.34 4.68 8.57
C ASN A 96 5.42 3.47 8.31
N VAL A 97 6.01 2.33 7.97
CA VAL A 97 5.26 1.11 7.60
C VAL A 97 4.45 0.52 8.78
N GLN A 98 4.89 0.70 10.03
CA GLN A 98 4.12 0.22 11.17
C GLN A 98 2.90 1.10 11.45
N GLN A 99 3.02 2.42 11.28
CA GLN A 99 1.88 3.33 11.30
C GLN A 99 0.87 2.98 10.22
N LEU A 100 1.35 2.61 9.03
CA LEU A 100 0.49 2.11 7.96
C LEU A 100 -0.26 0.85 8.38
N GLY A 101 0.44 -0.11 8.97
CA GLY A 101 -0.16 -1.34 9.48
C GLY A 101 -1.22 -1.09 10.56
N ALA A 102 -0.95 -0.19 11.50
CA ALA A 102 -1.89 0.21 12.55
C ALA A 102 -3.17 0.82 11.97
N LEU A 103 -3.04 1.72 10.98
CA LEU A 103 -4.18 2.29 10.26
C LEU A 103 -5.00 1.21 9.53
N GLN A 104 -4.33 0.22 8.94
CA GLN A 104 -5.00 -0.86 8.23
C GLN A 104 -5.78 -1.81 9.14
N THR A 105 -5.36 -1.96 10.40
CA THR A 105 -6.04 -2.80 11.40
C THR A 105 -7.03 -2.03 12.26
N GLY A 106 -7.04 -0.68 12.17
CA GLY A 106 -7.81 0.18 13.08
C GLY A 106 -7.30 0.15 14.52
N MET A 107 -6.05 -0.28 14.73
CA MET A 107 -5.41 -0.30 16.04
C MET A 107 -4.66 1.00 16.30
N GLU A 108 -4.53 1.37 17.58
CA GLU A 108 -3.53 2.35 17.98
C GLU A 108 -2.12 1.82 17.69
N LEU A 109 -1.17 2.70 17.38
CA LEU A 109 0.18 2.31 16.97
C LEU A 109 0.87 1.41 18.01
N GLU A 110 0.71 1.70 19.30
CA GLU A 110 1.33 0.94 20.38
C GLU A 110 0.71 -0.45 20.53
N ASP A 111 -0.61 -0.57 20.36
CA ASP A 111 -1.30 -1.87 20.37
C ASP A 111 -0.90 -2.71 19.15
N PHE A 112 -0.78 -2.09 17.98
CA PHE A 112 -0.30 -2.76 16.77
C PHE A 112 1.12 -3.30 16.96
N LYS A 113 2.04 -2.51 17.54
CA LYS A 113 3.39 -2.95 17.88
C LYS A 113 3.39 -4.10 18.88
N ALA A 114 2.57 -4.00 19.93
CA ALA A 114 2.45 -5.05 20.94
C ALA A 114 1.94 -6.36 20.31
N ALA A 115 0.96 -6.28 19.41
CA ALA A 115 0.47 -7.44 18.65
C ALA A 115 1.55 -8.04 17.75
N LEU A 116 2.33 -7.22 17.03
CA LEU A 116 3.46 -7.70 16.23
C LEU A 116 4.51 -8.43 17.09
N LEU A 117 4.79 -7.95 18.30
CA LEU A 117 5.73 -8.62 19.22
C LEU A 117 5.16 -9.93 19.77
N ALA A 118 3.87 -9.96 20.10
CA ALA A 118 3.20 -11.17 20.60
C ALA A 118 3.11 -12.29 19.55
N HIS A 119 2.95 -11.91 18.28
CA HIS A 119 2.86 -12.84 17.13
C HIS A 119 4.18 -12.98 16.36
N GLY A 120 5.22 -12.25 16.77
CA GLY A 120 6.54 -12.24 16.17
C GLY A 120 7.30 -13.54 16.44
N LEU A 121 6.78 -14.65 15.92
CA LEU A 121 7.57 -15.87 15.70
C LEU A 121 8.58 -15.53 14.62
N THR A 122 9.72 -15.00 15.03
CA THR A 122 10.91 -15.03 14.18
C THR A 122 11.30 -16.50 14.11
N GLU A 123 10.78 -17.24 13.14
CA GLU A 123 11.50 -18.41 12.66
C GLU A 123 12.78 -17.89 12.00
N THR A 124 13.75 -17.53 12.84
CA THR A 124 15.13 -17.55 12.39
C THR A 124 15.31 -18.95 11.83
N ARG A 125 15.60 -19.08 10.53
CA ARG A 125 16.15 -20.33 10.01
C ARG A 125 17.30 -20.66 10.96
N ASN A 126 17.11 -21.70 11.78
CA ASN A 126 18.13 -22.19 12.70
C ASN A 126 19.32 -22.65 11.86
N PHE A 127 20.24 -21.75 11.57
CA PHE A 127 21.54 -22.09 11.01
C PHE A 127 22.52 -22.53 12.10
N LEU A 128 22.06 -22.76 13.34
CA LEU A 128 22.89 -23.20 14.46
C LEU A 128 22.13 -24.15 15.39
N THR A 129 21.81 -25.35 14.91
CA THR A 129 21.72 -26.55 15.77
C THR A 129 22.29 -27.77 15.06
N GLU A 130 23.54 -27.70 14.64
CA GLU A 130 24.41 -28.89 14.51
C GLU A 130 25.83 -28.51 14.94
N LYS A 131 26.00 -28.26 16.24
CA LYS A 131 27.27 -28.52 16.91
C LYS A 131 27.03 -28.65 18.41
N ALA A 132 26.75 -29.88 18.84
CA ALA A 132 27.24 -30.49 20.08
C ALA A 132 26.44 -31.78 20.38
N ALA A 133 26.94 -32.91 19.88
CA ALA A 133 27.06 -34.18 20.60
C ALA A 133 28.03 -35.08 19.81
#